data_AF-A0A662PVH5-F1
#
_entry.id   AF-A0A662PVH5-F1
#
_cell.length_a   1.000
_cell.length_b   1.000
_cell.length_c   1.000
_cell.angle_alpha   90.00
_cell.angle_beta   90.00
_cell.angle_gamma   90.00
#
_symmetry.space_group_name_H-M   'P 1'
#
loop_
_entity.id
_entity.type
_entity.pdbx_description
1 polymer ?
#
loop_
_entity_poly.entity_id
_entity_poly.type
_entity_poly.pdbx_seq_one_letter_code
_entity_poly.pdbx_strand_id
1 'polypeptide(L)'
;VFVASSNPDDMRGFLDSGARMLPNLDNIPADKLSSYLLMLYMRDTGHACILISEVVTYFPDPISARMLITVLAKGLGFKVDLERLDEEIEKHRKILEEVQKGYERMLQRQRERPSREPFYIG
;
A
#
# COMPACT_ATOMS: atom_id res chain seq x y z
N VAL A 1 -3.59 -0.86 -7.24
CA VAL A 1 -4.99 -0.67 -6.79
C VAL A 1 -5.87 -1.61 -7.56
N PHE A 2 -6.64 -2.42 -6.85
CA PHE A 2 -7.63 -3.34 -7.37
C PHE A 2 -9.03 -2.80 -7.11
N VAL A 3 -9.98 -3.17 -7.96
CA VAL A 3 -11.38 -2.79 -7.86
C VAL A 3 -12.27 -4.02 -7.97
N ALA A 4 -13.30 -4.08 -7.13
CA ALA A 4 -14.39 -5.06 -7.24
C ALA A 4 -15.73 -4.36 -7.04
N SER A 5 -16.72 -4.72 -7.84
CA SER A 5 -18.07 -4.17 -7.74
C SER A 5 -19.12 -5.19 -8.18
N SER A 6 -20.35 -5.02 -7.71
CA SER A 6 -21.54 -5.71 -8.19
C SER A 6 -21.94 -5.34 -9.62
N ASN A 7 -21.59 -4.13 -10.06
CA ASN A 7 -22.01 -3.59 -11.33
C ASN A 7 -20.79 -3.27 -12.21
N PRO A 8 -20.67 -3.86 -13.42
CA PRO A 8 -19.58 -3.57 -14.35
C PRO A 8 -19.46 -2.09 -14.73
N ASP A 9 -20.57 -1.36 -14.78
CA ASP A 9 -20.57 0.04 -15.20
C ASP A 9 -19.90 0.94 -14.15
N ASP A 10 -20.05 0.60 -12.86
CA ASP A 10 -19.43 1.33 -11.75
C ASP A 10 -17.90 1.15 -11.72
N MET A 11 -17.38 0.12 -12.40
CA MET A 11 -15.93 -0.17 -12.45
C MET A 11 -15.20 0.60 -13.55
N ARG A 12 -15.89 1.04 -14.61
CA ARG A 12 -15.25 1.60 -15.82
C ARG A 12 -14.34 2.78 -15.50
N GLY A 13 -14.85 3.75 -14.73
CA GLY A 13 -14.07 4.93 -14.33
C GLY A 13 -12.81 4.57 -13.56
N PHE A 14 -12.84 3.53 -12.71
CA PHE A 14 -11.68 3.09 -11.96
C PHE A 14 -10.68 2.32 -12.82
N LEU A 15 -11.15 1.50 -13.76
CA LEU A 15 -10.28 0.78 -14.71
C LEU A 15 -9.52 1.76 -15.62
N ASP A 16 -10.21 2.77 -16.15
CA ASP A 16 -9.59 3.83 -16.97
C ASP A 16 -8.60 4.68 -16.17
N SER A 17 -8.80 4.76 -14.85
CA SER A 17 -7.91 5.44 -13.91
C SER A 17 -6.67 4.63 -13.51
N GLY A 18 -6.54 3.40 -13.99
CA GLY A 18 -5.40 2.51 -13.74
C GLY A 18 -5.62 1.47 -12.63
N ALA A 19 -6.87 1.27 -12.17
CA ALA A 19 -7.21 0.15 -11.31
C ALA A 19 -7.18 -1.17 -12.11
N ARG A 20 -6.97 -2.28 -11.40
CA ARG A 20 -7.10 -3.64 -11.96
C ARG A 20 -8.34 -4.31 -11.39
N MET A 21 -9.08 -5.04 -12.21
CA MET A 21 -10.23 -5.80 -11.71
C MET A 21 -9.74 -6.92 -10.78
N LEU A 22 -10.43 -7.10 -9.65
CA LEU A 22 -10.21 -8.23 -8.77
C LEU A 22 -10.90 -9.46 -9.39
N PRO A 23 -10.22 -10.60 -9.55
CA PRO A 23 -10.73 -11.71 -10.35
C PRO A 23 -11.87 -12.48 -9.68
N ASN A 24 -12.04 -12.37 -8.36
CA ASN A 24 -13.06 -13.12 -7.62
C ASN A 24 -13.69 -12.29 -6.49
N LEU A 25 -15.00 -12.09 -6.54
CA LEU A 25 -15.79 -11.41 -5.51
C LEU A 25 -16.05 -12.29 -4.27
N ASP A 26 -15.90 -13.61 -4.37
CA ASP A 26 -16.11 -14.54 -3.25
C ASP A 26 -14.95 -14.52 -2.25
N ASN A 27 -13.76 -14.10 -2.71
CA ASN A 27 -12.53 -14.02 -1.91
C ASN A 27 -11.91 -12.62 -2.02
N ILE A 28 -12.66 -11.60 -1.63
CA ILE A 28 -12.12 -10.25 -1.53
C ILE A 28 -11.14 -10.20 -0.35
N PRO A 29 -9.89 -9.75 -0.54
CA PRO A 29 -8.91 -9.60 0.54
C PRO A 29 -9.24 -8.35 1.38
N ALA A 30 -10.41 -8.36 2.01
CA ALA A 30 -10.93 -7.29 2.85
C ALA A 30 -11.28 -7.83 4.24
N ASP A 31 -11.27 -6.96 5.23
CA ASP A 31 -11.70 -7.30 6.58
C ASP A 31 -13.21 -7.60 6.64
N LYS A 32 -13.66 -8.12 7.78
CA LYS A 32 -15.07 -8.50 7.98
C LYS A 32 -16.03 -7.33 7.83
N LEU A 33 -15.66 -6.13 8.27
CA LEU A 33 -16.54 -4.97 8.20
C LEU A 33 -16.65 -4.47 6.77
N SER A 34 -15.52 -4.32 6.06
CA SER A 34 -15.52 -3.92 4.65
C SER A 34 -16.32 -4.89 3.78
N SER A 35 -16.12 -6.20 3.98
CA SER A 35 -16.88 -7.24 3.28
C SER A 35 -18.37 -7.18 3.61
N TYR A 36 -18.73 -6.98 4.89
CA TYR A 36 -20.12 -6.86 5.32
C TYR A 36 -20.80 -5.62 4.72
N LEU A 37 -20.14 -4.46 4.75
CA LEU A 37 -20.67 -3.23 4.17
C LEU A 37 -20.88 -3.37 2.67
N LEU A 38 -19.91 -3.95 1.95
CA LEU A 38 -20.07 -4.24 0.52
C LEU A 38 -21.32 -5.07 0.27
N MET A 39 -21.48 -6.19 0.99
CA MET A 39 -22.65 -7.06 0.85
C MET A 39 -23.96 -6.35 1.23
N LEU A 40 -23.96 -5.52 2.28
CA LEU A 40 -25.13 -4.78 2.73
C LEU A 40 -25.59 -3.79 1.66
N TYR A 41 -24.67 -2.95 1.15
CA TYR A 41 -24.99 -1.95 0.12
C TYR A 41 -25.33 -2.58 -1.22
N MET A 42 -24.68 -3.70 -1.59
CA MET A 42 -25.06 -4.47 -2.78
C MET A 42 -26.51 -4.96 -2.70
N ARG A 43 -26.98 -5.40 -1.52
CA ARG A 43 -28.36 -5.88 -1.35
C ARG A 43 -29.40 -4.76 -1.37
N ASP A 44 -29.07 -3.61 -0.78
CA ASP A 44 -30.01 -2.50 -0.63
C ASP A 44 -30.11 -1.64 -1.90
N THR A 45 -28.96 -1.29 -2.48
CA THR A 45 -28.88 -0.32 -3.58
C THR A 45 -28.52 -0.95 -4.93
N GLY A 46 -27.97 -2.18 -4.95
CA GLY A 46 -27.43 -2.80 -6.16
C GLY A 46 -26.07 -2.25 -6.61
N HIS A 47 -25.62 -1.14 -6.02
CA HIS A 47 -24.41 -0.42 -6.40
C HIS A 47 -23.44 -0.33 -5.23
N ALA A 48 -22.35 -1.08 -5.31
CA ALA A 48 -21.26 -0.93 -4.37
C ALA A 48 -19.93 -1.30 -5.03
N CYS A 49 -18.88 -0.60 -4.63
CA CYS A 49 -17.54 -0.78 -5.17
C CYS A 49 -16.54 -0.73 -4.02
N ILE A 50 -15.57 -1.63 -4.05
CA ILE A 50 -14.43 -1.65 -3.12
C ILE A 50 -13.13 -1.46 -3.89
N LEU A 51 -12.27 -0.59 -3.37
CA LEU A 51 -10.93 -0.32 -3.88
C LEU A 51 -9.92 -0.82 -2.85
N ILE A 52 -8.93 -1.59 -3.31
CA ILE A 52 -7.94 -2.23 -2.45
C ILE A 52 -6.55 -1.92 -2.99
N SER A 53 -5.61 -1.52 -2.15
CA SER A 53 -4.20 -1.46 -2.53
C SER A 53 -3.43 -2.54 -1.80
N GLU A 54 -2.50 -3.17 -2.51
CA GLU A 54 -1.43 -3.91 -1.85
C GLU A 54 -0.62 -2.93 -1.00
N VAL A 55 -0.25 -3.35 0.20
CA VAL A 55 0.53 -2.56 1.16
C VAL A 55 1.61 -3.46 1.76
N VAL A 56 2.73 -2.85 2.13
CA VAL A 56 3.74 -3.54 2.94
C VAL A 56 3.18 -3.74 4.36
N THR A 57 3.30 -4.94 4.91
CA THR A 57 2.83 -5.24 6.26
C THR A 57 3.69 -4.54 7.33
N TYR A 58 3.10 -4.30 8.50
CA TYR A 58 3.74 -3.75 9.72
C TYR A 58 4.16 -2.27 9.68
N PHE A 59 4.20 -1.63 8.52
CA PHE A 59 4.50 -0.21 8.40
C PHE A 59 3.39 0.54 7.66
N PRO A 60 3.06 1.77 8.08
CA PRO A 60 2.20 2.63 7.28
C PRO A 60 2.80 2.84 5.89
N ASP A 61 2.00 2.57 4.85
CA ASP A 61 2.40 2.70 3.45
C ASP A 61 1.67 3.89 2.79
N PRO A 62 2.22 5.12 2.93
CA PRO A 62 1.60 6.31 2.38
C PRO A 62 1.63 6.35 0.85
N ILE A 63 2.54 5.60 0.21
CA ILE A 63 2.64 5.50 -1.26
C ILE A 63 1.41 4.76 -1.79
N SER A 64 1.09 3.62 -1.21
CA SER A 64 -0.09 2.84 -1.57
C SER A 64 -1.39 3.59 -1.27
N ALA A 65 -1.47 4.32 -0.14
CA ALA A 65 -2.60 5.20 0.15
C ALA A 65 -2.76 6.29 -0.93
N ARG A 66 -1.66 6.94 -1.33
CA ARG A 66 -1.66 7.97 -2.38
C ARG A 66 -2.15 7.41 -3.71
N MET A 67 -1.67 6.22 -4.09
CA MET A 67 -2.13 5.56 -5.31
C MET A 67 -3.62 5.25 -5.27
N LEU A 68 -4.13 4.73 -4.16
CA LEU A 68 -5.56 4.44 -3.98
C LEU A 68 -6.41 5.70 -4.09
N ILE A 69 -6.05 6.78 -3.40
CA ILE A 69 -6.79 8.04 -3.44
C ILE A 69 -6.73 8.66 -4.84
N THR A 70 -5.59 8.56 -5.53
CA THR A 70 -5.44 9.04 -6.90
C THR A 70 -6.39 8.33 -7.86
N VAL A 71 -6.48 6.99 -7.76
CA VAL A 71 -7.41 6.19 -8.56
C VAL A 71 -8.86 6.53 -8.22
N LEU A 72 -9.18 6.67 -6.93
CA LEU A 72 -10.51 7.06 -6.48
C LEU A 72 -10.93 8.43 -7.04
N ALA A 73 -10.07 9.44 -6.90
CA ALA A 73 -10.30 10.80 -7.35
C ALA A 73 -10.52 10.88 -8.86
N LYS A 74 -9.67 10.19 -9.64
CA LYS A 74 -9.80 10.11 -11.10
C LYS A 74 -11.08 9.37 -11.51
N GLY A 75 -11.38 8.23 -10.88
CA GLY A 75 -12.55 7.42 -11.21
C GLY A 75 -13.88 8.12 -10.93
N LEU A 76 -13.90 9.00 -9.93
CA LEU A 76 -15.08 9.81 -9.55
C LEU A 76 -15.05 11.24 -10.11
N GLY A 77 -14.01 11.63 -10.84
CA GLY A 77 -13.91 12.93 -11.50
C GLY A 77 -13.72 14.13 -10.59
N PHE A 78 -13.16 13.96 -9.39
CA PHE A 78 -12.85 15.09 -8.48
C PHE A 78 -11.34 15.28 -8.26
N LYS A 79 -10.97 16.46 -7.78
CA LYS A 79 -9.58 16.80 -7.45
C LYS A 79 -9.37 16.66 -5.95
N VAL A 80 -8.23 16.07 -5.58
CA VAL A 80 -7.77 15.96 -4.19
C VAL A 80 -6.39 16.56 -4.11
N ASP A 81 -6.21 17.43 -3.12
CA ASP A 81 -4.88 17.89 -2.72
C ASP A 81 -4.19 16.80 -1.89
N LEU A 82 -3.02 16.36 -2.36
CA LEU A 82 -2.23 15.29 -1.75
C LEU A 82 -0.89 15.80 -1.22
N GLU A 83 -0.66 17.13 -1.15
CA GLU A 83 0.61 17.72 -0.72
C GLU A 83 1.08 17.19 0.64
N ARG A 84 0.17 17.13 1.62
CA ARG A 84 0.48 16.60 2.97
C ARG A 84 0.89 15.13 2.95
N LEU A 85 0.32 14.34 2.03
CA LEU A 85 0.67 12.93 1.89
C LEU A 85 2.03 12.78 1.20
N ASP A 86 2.32 13.65 0.22
CA ASP A 86 3.63 13.72 -0.43
C ASP A 86 4.74 14.10 0.56
N GLU A 87 4.48 15.01 1.49
CA GLU A 87 5.41 15.34 2.58
C GLU A 87 5.71 14.14 3.49
N GLU A 88 4.69 13.36 3.87
CA GLU A 88 4.89 12.15 4.70
C GLU A 88 5.65 11.05 3.95
N ILE A 89 5.39 10.87 2.65
CA ILE A 89 6.17 9.96 1.80
C ILE A 89 7.65 10.35 1.81
N GLU A 90 7.95 11.65 1.68
CA GLU A 90 9.33 12.14 1.68
C GLU A 90 10.01 11.99 3.04
N LYS A 91 9.28 12.20 4.15
CA LYS A 91 9.80 11.94 5.51
C LYS A 91 10.16 10.47 5.67
N HIS A 92 9.28 9.55 5.27
CA HIS A 92 9.55 8.11 5.33
C HIS A 92 10.76 7.72 4.47
N ARG A 93 10.90 8.30 3.27
CA ARG A 93 12.05 8.06 2.40
C ARG A 93 13.36 8.47 3.07
N LYS A 94 13.41 9.66 3.67
CA LYS A 94 14.61 10.14 4.38
C LYS A 94 15.00 9.23 5.54
N ILE A 95 14.02 8.78 6.33
CA ILE A 95 14.27 7.85 7.45
C ILE A 95 14.88 6.54 6.94
N LEU A 96 14.32 5.96 5.86
CA LEU A 96 14.85 4.73 5.26
C LEU A 96 16.27 4.90 4.74
N GLU A 97 16.57 6.02 4.10
CA GLU A 97 17.93 6.33 3.61
C GLU A 97 18.95 6.47 4.76
N GLU A 98 18.56 7.10 5.87
CA GLU A 98 19.42 7.21 7.06
C GLU A 98 19.70 5.85 7.68
N VAL A 99 18.68 5.00 7.79
CA VAL A 99 18.82 3.63 8.30
C VAL A 99 19.75 2.82 7.40
N GLN A 100 19.58 2.89 6.08
CA GLN A 100 20.43 2.18 5.12
C GLN A 100 21.90 2.62 5.24
N LYS A 101 22.16 3.94 5.27
CA LYS A 101 23.51 4.48 5.47
C LYS A 101 24.12 4.06 6.80
N GLY A 102 23.32 4.00 7.87
CA GLY A 102 23.74 3.49 9.17
C GLY A 102 24.19 2.03 9.10
N TYR A 103 23.39 1.19 8.45
CA TYR A 103 23.67 -0.24 8.27
C TYR A 103 24.94 -0.48 7.45
N GLU A 104 25.11 0.23 6.33
CA GLU A 104 26.32 0.14 5.48
C GLU A 104 27.60 0.51 6.25
N ARG A 105 27.55 1.57 7.08
CA ARG A 105 28.67 1.97 7.94
C ARG A 105 29.01 0.90 8.99
N MET A 106 28.02 0.23 9.56
CA MET A 106 28.24 -0.87 10.51
C MET A 106 28.89 -2.07 9.84
N LEU A 107 28.43 -2.44 8.64
CA LEU A 107 28.98 -3.53 7.84
C LEU A 107 30.43 -3.27 7.42
N GLN A 108 30.76 -2.03 7.02
CA GLN A 108 32.14 -1.63 6.72
C GLN A 108 33.05 -1.76 7.95
N ARG A 109 32.62 -1.26 9.12
CA ARG A 109 33.37 -1.41 10.37
C ARG A 109 33.57 -2.86 10.81
N GLN A 110 32.63 -3.76 10.47
CA GLN A 110 32.78 -5.19 10.74
C GLN A 110 33.81 -5.86 9.82
N ARG A 111 33.88 -5.46 8.55
CA ARG A 111 34.88 -5.96 7.59
C ARG A 111 36.30 -5.50 7.90
N GLU A 112 36.46 -4.34 8.51
CA GLU A 112 37.77 -3.78 8.90
C GLU A 112 38.32 -4.34 10.23
N ARG A 113 37.55 -5.14 10.97
CA ARG A 113 38.08 -5.82 12.16
C ARG A 113 38.98 -6.98 11.73
N PRO A 114 40.28 -6.99 12.08
CA PRO A 114 41.13 -8.13 11.80
C PRO A 114 40.59 -9.37 12.53
N SER A 115 40.61 -10.52 11.85
CA SER A 115 40.31 -11.83 12.43
C SER A 115 41.20 -12.06 13.65
N ARG A 116 40.71 -11.73 14.84
CA ARG A 116 41.34 -12.17 16.08
C ARG A 116 41.17 -13.68 16.13
N GLU A 117 42.26 -14.41 15.88
CA GLU A 117 42.32 -15.85 16.15
C GLU A 117 41.77 -16.10 17.56
N PRO A 118 40.82 -17.02 17.74
CA PRO A 118 40.32 -17.35 19.06
C PRO A 118 41.47 -17.92 19.89
N PHE A 119 41.90 -17.19 20.92
CA PHE A 119 42.85 -17.68 21.90
C PHE A 119 42.18 -18.80 22.71
N TYR A 120 42.56 -20.04 22.45
CA TYR A 120 42.26 -21.17 23.32
C TYR A 120 43.12 -21.04 24.59
N ILE A 121 42.48 -20.86 25.74
CA ILE A 121 43.11 -21.07 27.04
C ILE A 121 42.92 -22.56 27.35
N GLY A 122 44.00 -23.33 27.22
CA GLY A 122 44.08 -24.72 27.69
C GLY A 122 44.11 -24.81 29.20
#